data_AF-A0A352WVQ5-F1
#
_entry.id   AF-A0A352WVQ5-F1
#
_cell.length_a   1.000
_cell.length_b   1.000
_cell.length_c   1.000
_cell.angle_alpha   90.00
_cell.angle_beta   90.00
_cell.angle_gamma   90.00
#
_symmetry.space_group_name_H-M   'P 1'
#
loop_
_entity.id
_entity.type
_entity.pdbx_description
1 polymer ?
#
loop_
_entity_poly.entity_id
_entity_poly.type
_entity_poly.pdbx_seq_one_letter_code
_entity_poly.pdbx_strand_id
1 'polypeptide(L)' 'MNKSYIKKVVLAYSGGLDTSIIIPWLKENYNNCEVIAVSGNVGQADELEGLEEKALKT' A
#
# COMPACT_ATOMS: atom_id res chain seq x y z
N MET A 1 -3.67 -23.32 1.81
CA MET A 1 -3.61 -22.70 0.46
C MET A 1 -2.15 -22.58 0.08
N ASN A 2 -1.77 -22.98 -1.14
CA ASN A 2 -0.43 -22.70 -1.67
C ASN A 2 -0.34 -21.18 -1.81
N LYS A 3 0.33 -20.50 -0.88
CA LYS A 3 0.60 -19.07 -0.99
C LYS A 3 1.62 -18.92 -2.12
N SER A 4 1.14 -18.58 -3.31
CA SER A 4 2.00 -18.20 -4.44
C SER A 4 3.09 -17.27 -3.91
N TYR A 5 4.35 -17.59 -4.17
CA TYR A 5 5.47 -16.83 -3.62
C TYR A 5 5.60 -15.49 -4.36
N ILE A 6 4.81 -14.51 -3.92
CA ILE A 6 4.88 -13.13 -4.39
C ILE A 6 5.99 -12.44 -3.60
N LYS A 7 7.05 -12.02 -4.28
CA LYS A 7 8.15 -11.27 -3.64
C LYS A 7 7.80 -9.81 -3.40
N LYS A 8 7.07 -9.19 -4.33
CA LYS A 8 6.84 -7.74 -4.39
C LYS A 8 5.47 -7.40 -4.97
N VAL A 9 4.82 -6.39 -4.42
CA VAL A 9 3.54 -5.83 -4.87
C VAL A 9 3.68 -4.32 -5.04
N VAL A 10 3.14 -3.79 -6.13
CA VAL A 10 2.94 -2.35 -6.32
C VAL A 10 1.47 -2.05 -6.04
N LEU A 11 1.20 -1.22 -5.03
CA LEU A 11 -0.14 -0.88 -4.57
C LEU A 11 -0.47 0.55 -4.99
N ALA A 12 -1.56 0.73 -5.73
CA ALA A 12 -2.16 2.05 -5.89
C ALA A 12 -2.72 2.49 -4.53
N TYR A 13 -2.12 3.52 -3.94
CA TYR A 13 -2.38 3.97 -2.58
C TYR A 13 -3.06 5.34 -2.60
N SER A 14 -4.29 5.42 -2.10
CA SER A 14 -5.04 6.69 -2.01
C SER A 14 -4.94 7.34 -0.64
N GLY A 15 -4.38 6.65 0.36
CA GLY A 15 -4.41 7.09 1.76
C GLY A 15 -5.70 6.82 2.50
N GLY A 16 -6.74 6.32 1.81
CA GLY A 16 -7.97 5.88 2.46
C GLY A 16 -7.73 4.74 3.43
N LEU A 17 -8.69 4.48 4.32
CA LEU A 17 -8.67 3.37 5.26
C LEU A 17 -8.40 2.04 4.52
N ASP A 18 -9.12 1.80 3.43
CA ASP A 18 -9.03 0.55 2.66
C ASP A 18 -7.62 0.31 2.13
N THR A 19 -7.01 1.31 1.48
CA THR A 19 -5.64 1.19 0.96
C THR A 19 -4.58 1.18 2.06
N SER A 20 -4.91 1.63 3.27
CA SER A 20 -4.03 1.53 4.43
C SER A 20 -4.06 0.10 4.98
N ILE A 21 -5.24 -0.44 5.31
CA ILE A 21 -5.35 -1.79 5.89
C ILE A 21 -4.91 -2.90 4.94
N ILE A 22 -4.90 -2.64 3.62
CA ILE A 22 -4.45 -3.65 2.65
C ILE A 22 -2.94 -3.89 2.69
N ILE A 23 -2.13 -2.94 3.19
CA ILE A 23 -0.67 -3.10 3.31
C ILE A 23 -0.31 -4.27 4.26
N PRO A 24 -0.75 -4.29 5.53
CA PRO A 24 -0.48 -5.42 6.42
C PRO A 24 -1.17 -6.69 5.93
N TRP A 25 -2.37 -6.59 5.36
CA TRP A 25 -3.07 -7.75 4.79
C TRP A 25 -2.25 -8.41 3.67
N LEU A 26 -1.65 -7.64 2.76
CA LEU A 26 -0.77 -8.17 1.71
C LEU A 26 0.45 -8.88 2.32
N LYS A 27 1.12 -8.25 3.30
CA LYS A 27 2.27 -8.85 3.99
C LYS A 27 1.89 -10.19 4.66
N GLU A 28 0.76 -10.25 5.36
CA GLU A 28 0.27 -11.47 6.04
C GLU A 28 -0.11 -12.59 5.06
N ASN A 29 -0.73 -12.23 3.94
CA ASN A 29 -1.30 -13.19 3.00
C ASN A 29 -0.29 -13.65 1.93
N TYR A 30 0.77 -12.88 1.68
CA TYR A 30 1.76 -13.15 0.64
C TYR A 30 3.19 -13.22 1.16
N ASN A 31 3.44 -14.06 2.16
CA ASN A 31 4.79 -14.40 2.66
C ASN A 31 5.68 -13.18 2.99
N ASN A 32 5.08 -12.15 3.60
CA ASN A 32 5.75 -10.89 3.93
C ASN A 32 6.39 -10.21 2.71
N CYS A 33 5.66 -10.17 1.60
CA CYS A 33 6.09 -9.52 0.38
C CYS A 33 6.42 -8.03 0.61
N GLU A 34 7.37 -7.51 -0.16
CA GLU A 34 7.64 -6.08 -0.22
C GLU A 34 6.44 -5.37 -0.86
N VAL A 35 5.93 -4.30 -0.23
CA VAL A 35 4.83 -3.49 -0.76
C VAL A 35 5.36 -2.10 -1.07
N ILE A 36 5.20 -1.67 -2.33
CA ILE A 36 5.53 -0.33 -2.80
C ILE A 36 4.20 0.41 -3.01
N ALA A 37 3.93 1.40 -2.17
CA ALA A 37 2.78 2.29 -2.33
C ALA A 37 3.07 3.33 -3.42
N VAL A 38 2.13 3.50 -4.36
CA VAL A 38 2.20 4.47 -5.44
C VAL A 38 0.95 5.35 -5.37
N SER A 39 1.19 6.64 -5.21
CA SER A 39 0.15 7.69 -5.26
C SER A 39 0.50 8.64 -6.39
N GLY A 40 -0.49 8.97 -7.22
CA GLY A 40 -0.34 9.92 -8.32
C GLY A 40 -1.21 11.16 -8.09
N ASN A 41 -0.65 12.34 -8.32
CA ASN A 41 -1.43 13.57 -8.36
C ASN A 41 -2.13 13.70 -9.71
N VAL A 42 -3.46 13.62 -9.71
CA VAL A 42 -4.30 13.83 -10.90
C VAL A 42 -5.28 14.99 -10.72
N GLY A 43 -4.98 15.91 -9.78
CA GLY A 43 -5.82 17.07 -9.46
C GLY A 43 -6.34 17.10 -8.02
N GLN A 44 -5.86 16.23 -7.13
CA GLN A 44 -6.28 16.16 -5.73
C GLN A 44 -5.63 17.20 -4.80
N ALA A 45 -4.81 18.12 -5.32
CA ALA A 45 -4.16 19.19 -4.57
C ALA A 45 -3.50 18.70 -3.26
N ASP A 46 -3.89 19.25 -2.12
CA ASP A 46 -3.27 19.03 -0.80
C ASP A 46 -3.58 17.66 -0.18
N GLU A 47 -4.47 16.85 -0.77
CA GLU A 47 -4.81 15.51 -0.25
C GLU A 47 -3.62 14.52 -0.27
N LEU A 48 -2.52 14.89 -0.94
CA LEU A 48 -1.31 14.08 -0.96
C LEU A 48 -0.38 14.33 0.24
N GLU A 49 -0.61 15.40 1.00
CA GLU A 49 0.20 15.71 2.18
C GLU A 49 0.03 14.61 3.25
N GLY A 50 1.15 14.10 3.76
CA GLY A 50 1.16 13.05 4.79
C GLY A 50 0.86 11.63 4.30
N LEU A 51 0.57 11.41 3.01
CA LEU A 51 0.36 10.07 2.45
C LEU A 51 1.57 9.17 2.61
N GLU A 52 2.77 9.69 2.34
CA GLU A 52 4.01 8.92 2.47
C GLU A 52 4.24 8.45 3.91
N GLU A 53 4.11 9.36 4.88
CA GLU A 53 4.25 9.03 6.30
C GLU A 53 3.22 8.00 6.74
N LYS A 54 1.97 8.12 6.27
CA LYS A 54 0.91 7.15 6.55
C LYS A 54 1.21 5.78 5.96
N ALA A 55 1.67 5.72 4.70
CA ALA A 55 2.03 4.47 4.04
C ALA A 55 3.18 3.75 4.76
N LEU A 56 4.20 4.49 5.23
CA LEU A 56 5.35 3.94 5.96
C LEU A 56 4.99 3.42 7.35
N LYS A 57 3.97 3.99 8.00
CA LYS A 57 3.50 3.59 9.34
C LYS A 57 2.54 2.39 9.33
N THR A 58 2.10 1.93 8.17
CA THR A 58 1.08 0.87 8.03
C THR A 58 1.67 -0.50 7.66
#